data_AF-A0A077HHM9-F1
#
_entry.id   AF-A0A077HHM9-F1
#
_cell.length_a   1.000
_cell.length_b   1.000
_cell.length_c   1.000
_cell.angle_alpha   90.00
_cell.angle_beta   90.00
_cell.angle_gamma   90.00
#
_symmetry.space_group_name_H-M   'P 1'
#
loop_
_entity.id
_entity.type
_entity.pdbx_description
1 polymer ?
#
loop_
_entity_poly.entity_id
_entity_poly.type
_entity_poly.pdbx_seq_one_letter_code
_entity_poly.pdbx_strand_id
1 'polypeptide(L)'
;MTFTTYELYYLDTYDQEAADLIEDFDYDEDDVAYELDSEYVIDNGVRVCVIVHDLRTHEVEIAMLQPGSPQAPGWYSAEDAAYVAAELGRVLVAEDDSTVQVVEPQDPAFALKRGATFQAEDMSTATLAMVQDSQDSALYTTFCIEFRPNLASDFAFPVAVFAFDPRVGRLSGHMLIDDNPFAPPTFNRAQKHLVARRMNDILASIHAERTISPFTNLGPQFRSEGLPSVEAVDPHHAIDQALEYLQRWWAERAS
;
A
#
# COMPACT_ATOMS: atom_id res chain seq x y z
N MET A 1 8.99 1.68 -10.73
CA MET A 1 9.91 0.60 -10.32
C MET A 1 9.14 -0.32 -9.41
N THR A 2 9.38 -1.63 -9.49
CA THR A 2 8.63 -2.63 -8.72
C THR A 2 9.38 -2.93 -7.42
N PHE A 3 8.71 -2.83 -6.29
CA PHE A 3 9.31 -3.09 -4.99
C PHE A 3 8.53 -4.18 -4.26
N THR A 4 9.25 -5.09 -3.61
CA THR A 4 8.68 -6.02 -2.63
C THR A 4 8.94 -5.45 -1.25
N THR A 5 7.93 -5.50 -0.37
CA THR A 5 8.06 -4.98 0.98
C THR A 5 7.95 -6.07 2.02
N TYR A 6 8.55 -5.79 3.17
CA TYR A 6 8.47 -6.63 4.36
C TYR A 6 8.31 -5.76 5.59
N GLU A 7 7.59 -6.28 6.56
CA GLU A 7 7.39 -5.66 7.87
C GLU A 7 7.95 -6.61 8.92
N LEU A 8 8.88 -6.12 9.75
CA LEU A 8 9.41 -6.87 10.87
C LEU A 8 8.66 -6.47 12.13
N TYR A 9 8.11 -7.47 12.82
CA TYR A 9 7.42 -7.35 14.08
C TYR A 9 8.29 -7.88 15.21
N TYR A 10 8.16 -7.29 16.41
CA TYR A 10 8.88 -7.67 17.62
C TYR A 10 7.92 -7.75 18.80
N LEU A 11 7.98 -8.85 19.55
CA LEU A 11 7.21 -9.10 20.77
C LEU A 11 8.16 -9.16 21.98
N ASP A 12 8.21 -8.08 22.76
CA ASP A 12 9.04 -7.98 23.98
C ASP A 12 8.62 -9.00 25.07
N THR A 13 7.36 -9.42 25.08
CA THR A 13 6.82 -10.37 26.05
C THR A 13 7.02 -11.84 25.67
N TYR A 14 7.64 -12.15 24.52
CA TYR A 14 7.73 -13.52 24.00
C TYR A 14 8.28 -14.51 25.03
N ASP A 15 9.42 -14.21 25.65
CA ASP A 15 10.05 -15.10 26.63
C ASP A 15 9.18 -15.32 27.87
N GLN A 16 8.43 -14.30 28.29
CA GLN A 16 7.52 -14.41 29.42
C GLN A 16 6.31 -15.28 29.06
N GLU A 17 5.71 -15.06 27.90
CA GLU A 17 4.55 -15.83 27.44
C GLU A 17 4.92 -17.30 27.19
N ALA A 18 6.10 -17.56 26.63
CA ALA A 18 6.65 -18.90 26.48
C ALA A 18 6.82 -19.59 27.85
N ALA A 19 7.37 -18.88 28.84
CA ALA A 19 7.53 -19.42 30.19
C ALA A 19 6.16 -19.71 30.85
N ASP A 20 5.19 -18.81 30.70
CA ASP A 20 3.84 -19.00 31.24
C ASP A 20 3.15 -20.23 30.60
N LEU A 21 3.33 -20.46 29.29
CA LEU A 21 2.81 -21.65 28.62
C LEU A 21 3.43 -22.95 29.15
N ILE A 22 4.75 -22.97 29.36
CA ILE A 22 5.45 -24.13 29.90
C ILE A 22 5.02 -24.39 31.35
N GLU A 23 4.95 -23.35 32.18
CA GLU A 23 4.66 -23.49 33.61
C GLU A 23 3.18 -23.81 33.91
N ASP A 24 2.25 -23.14 33.22
CA ASP A 24 0.82 -23.26 33.51
C ASP A 24 0.15 -24.41 32.75
N PHE A 25 0.67 -24.78 31.58
CA PHE A 25 0.06 -25.77 30.70
C PHE A 25 0.93 -27.01 30.42
N ASP A 26 2.15 -27.08 30.98
CA ASP A 26 3.10 -28.19 30.80
C ASP A 26 3.45 -28.42 29.31
N TYR A 27 3.50 -27.33 28.54
CA TYR A 27 3.86 -27.36 27.11
C TYR A 27 5.35 -27.65 26.94
N ASP A 28 5.67 -28.42 25.89
CA ASP A 28 7.05 -28.53 25.42
C ASP A 28 7.41 -27.41 24.44
N GLU A 29 8.66 -27.37 24.00
CA GLU A 29 9.15 -26.33 23.08
C GLU A 29 8.41 -26.34 21.72
N ASP A 30 7.95 -27.50 21.26
CA ASP A 30 7.22 -27.61 19.98
C ASP A 30 5.78 -27.07 20.13
N ASP A 31 5.13 -27.35 21.27
CA ASP A 31 3.81 -26.81 21.60
C ASP A 31 3.85 -25.28 21.76
N VAL A 32 4.89 -24.73 22.41
CA VAL A 32 5.09 -23.28 22.51
C VAL A 32 5.30 -22.64 21.14
N ALA A 33 6.13 -23.24 20.29
CA ALA A 33 6.38 -22.72 18.94
C ALA A 33 5.14 -22.76 18.04
N TYR A 34 4.18 -23.66 18.32
CA TYR A 34 2.90 -23.73 17.63
C TYR A 34 1.93 -22.63 18.10
N GLU A 35 1.91 -22.30 19.39
CA GLU A 35 1.00 -21.30 19.95
C GLU A 35 1.52 -19.86 19.80
N LEU A 36 2.83 -19.67 19.95
CA LEU A 36 3.53 -18.39 19.74
C LEU A 36 4.21 -18.38 18.37
N ASP A 37 3.42 -18.64 17.34
CA ASP A 37 3.89 -18.66 15.95
C ASP A 37 4.09 -17.25 15.37
N SER A 38 4.49 -17.19 14.09
CA SER A 38 4.69 -15.91 13.41
C SER A 38 3.41 -15.07 13.31
N GLU A 39 2.23 -15.69 13.21
CA GLU A 39 0.96 -14.95 13.14
C GLU A 39 0.66 -14.31 14.50
N TYR A 40 0.89 -15.04 15.60
CA TYR A 40 0.77 -14.51 16.95
C TYR A 40 1.66 -13.28 17.17
N VAL A 41 2.93 -13.34 16.77
CA VAL A 41 3.87 -12.22 16.90
C VAL A 41 3.49 -11.04 16.02
N ILE A 42 2.93 -11.27 14.81
CA ILE A 42 2.42 -10.20 13.95
C ILE A 42 1.20 -9.51 14.59
N ASP A 43 0.31 -10.28 15.21
CA ASP A 43 -0.94 -9.76 15.77
C ASP A 43 -0.75 -9.05 17.12
N ASN A 44 0.21 -9.48 17.94
CA ASN A 44 0.43 -8.97 19.29
C ASN A 44 1.71 -8.13 19.43
N GLY A 45 2.66 -8.27 18.50
CA GLY A 45 3.91 -7.53 18.49
C GLY A 45 3.80 -6.14 17.89
N VAL A 46 4.92 -5.41 17.94
CA VAL A 46 5.02 -4.06 17.40
C VAL A 46 5.79 -4.08 16.09
N ARG A 47 5.29 -3.38 15.08
CA ARG A 47 6.03 -3.18 13.81
C ARG A 47 7.24 -2.29 14.08
N VAL A 48 8.41 -2.91 14.14
CA VAL A 48 9.68 -2.26 14.47
C VAL A 48 10.48 -1.86 13.24
N CYS A 49 10.18 -2.44 12.07
CA CYS A 49 10.89 -2.09 10.85
C CYS A 49 10.05 -2.31 9.59
N VAL A 50 10.27 -1.45 8.60
CA VAL A 50 9.85 -1.63 7.21
C VAL A 50 11.08 -1.86 6.35
N ILE A 51 10.99 -2.83 5.44
CA ILE A 51 12.05 -3.18 4.48
C ILE A 51 11.46 -3.06 3.07
N VAL A 52 12.10 -2.28 2.22
CA VAL A 52 11.74 -2.13 0.80
C VAL A 52 12.87 -2.70 -0.05
N HIS A 53 12.55 -3.67 -0.90
CA HIS A 53 13.52 -4.39 -1.73
C HIS A 53 13.20 -4.20 -3.21
N ASP A 54 14.14 -3.62 -3.97
CA ASP A 54 14.12 -3.64 -5.43
C ASP A 54 14.71 -4.95 -5.94
N LEU A 55 13.86 -5.87 -6.42
CA LEU A 55 14.30 -7.18 -6.93
C LEU A 55 15.14 -7.11 -8.20
N ARG A 56 15.23 -5.95 -8.86
CA ARG A 56 16.02 -5.76 -10.09
C ARG A 56 17.43 -5.26 -9.79
N THR A 57 17.57 -4.34 -8.84
CA THR A 57 18.88 -3.80 -8.43
C THR A 57 19.45 -4.52 -7.21
N HIS A 58 18.63 -5.32 -6.52
CA HIS A 58 18.92 -5.95 -5.23
C HIS A 58 19.30 -4.95 -4.14
N GLU A 59 18.86 -3.71 -4.29
CA GLU A 59 18.99 -2.67 -3.27
C GLU A 59 17.86 -2.80 -2.25
N VAL A 60 18.20 -2.51 -1.00
CA VAL A 60 17.28 -2.56 0.13
C VAL A 60 17.31 -1.23 0.87
N GLU A 61 16.14 -0.65 1.11
CA GLU A 61 15.96 0.48 2.03
C GLU A 61 15.23 0.00 3.28
N ILE A 62 15.62 0.55 4.43
CA ILE A 62 15.15 0.13 5.74
C ILE A 62 14.70 1.37 6.51
N ALA A 63 13.52 1.30 7.10
CA ALA A 63 13.03 2.31 8.03
C ALA A 63 12.70 1.66 9.38
N MET A 64 13.50 1.98 10.40
CA MET A 64 13.36 1.43 11.75
C MET A 64 12.57 2.38 12.66
N LEU A 65 11.73 1.80 13.50
CA LEU A 65 11.07 2.49 14.60
C LEU A 65 12.12 3.10 15.53
N GLN A 66 11.99 4.40 15.82
CA GLN A 66 12.94 5.10 16.68
C GLN A 66 12.44 5.11 18.14
N PRO A 67 13.29 4.72 19.12
CA PRO A 67 12.96 4.86 20.54
C PRO A 67 12.55 6.29 20.89
N GLY A 68 11.47 6.43 21.65
CA GLY A 68 10.92 7.74 22.05
C GLY A 68 10.24 8.53 20.93
N SER A 69 10.10 7.96 19.72
CA SER A 69 9.19 8.51 18.72
C SER A 69 7.73 8.41 19.19
N PRO A 70 6.81 9.25 18.68
CA PRO A 70 5.39 9.17 19.05
C PRO A 70 4.72 7.82 18.76
N GLN A 71 5.32 7.03 17.88
CA GLN A 71 4.84 5.71 17.45
C GLN A 71 5.47 4.56 18.26
N ALA A 72 6.55 4.84 18.99
CA ALA A 72 7.19 3.84 19.83
C ALA A 72 6.40 3.65 21.13
N PRO A 73 6.06 2.41 21.51
CA PRO A 73 5.52 2.13 22.83
C PRO A 73 6.45 2.65 23.92
N GLY A 74 5.89 3.00 25.09
CA GLY A 74 6.68 3.53 26.20
C GLY A 74 7.76 2.58 26.74
N TRP A 75 7.63 1.28 26.47
CA TRP A 75 8.62 0.26 26.81
C TRP A 75 9.75 0.16 25.77
N TYR A 76 9.52 0.57 24.51
CA TYR A 76 10.49 0.39 23.42
C TYR A 76 11.68 1.34 23.58
N SER A 77 12.80 0.74 23.99
CA SER A 77 14.02 1.40 24.43
C SER A 77 15.13 1.32 23.38
N ALA A 78 16.27 1.94 23.70
CA ALA A 78 17.47 1.83 22.86
C ALA A 78 18.07 0.42 22.86
N GLU A 79 17.81 -0.39 23.89
CA GLU A 79 18.24 -1.78 23.95
C GLU A 79 17.43 -2.63 22.98
N ASP A 80 16.10 -2.44 22.97
CA ASP A 80 15.19 -3.11 22.02
C ASP A 80 15.53 -2.77 20.58
N ALA A 81 15.80 -1.50 20.29
CA ALA A 81 16.26 -1.09 18.97
C ALA A 81 17.59 -1.75 18.56
N ALA A 82 18.47 -2.07 19.51
CA ALA A 82 19.70 -2.80 19.23
C ALA A 82 19.43 -4.28 18.93
N TYR A 83 18.47 -4.92 19.62
CA TYR A 83 18.01 -6.28 19.28
C TYR A 83 17.40 -6.33 17.88
N VAL A 84 16.53 -5.37 17.55
CA VAL A 84 15.97 -5.24 16.20
C VAL A 84 17.06 -5.08 15.15
N ALA A 85 18.06 -4.23 15.40
CA ALA A 85 19.18 -4.04 14.47
C ALA A 85 20.01 -5.32 14.28
N ALA A 86 20.23 -6.09 15.35
CA ALA A 86 20.95 -7.36 15.29
C ALA A 86 20.16 -8.39 14.47
N GLU A 87 18.85 -8.48 14.68
CA GLU A 87 17.98 -9.40 13.94
C GLU A 87 17.85 -9.02 12.47
N LEU A 88 17.75 -7.71 12.16
CA LEU A 88 17.81 -7.22 10.78
C LEU A 88 19.09 -7.66 10.05
N GLY A 89 20.22 -7.72 10.76
CA GLY A 89 21.48 -8.25 10.21
C GLY A 89 21.44 -9.75 9.89
N ARG A 90 20.52 -10.51 10.50
CA ARG A 90 20.29 -11.95 10.19
C ARG A 90 19.26 -12.12 9.09
N VAL A 91 18.23 -11.27 9.07
CA VAL A 91 17.16 -11.24 8.06
C VAL A 91 17.68 -10.79 6.69
N LEU A 92 18.65 -9.87 6.65
CA LEU A 92 19.24 -9.37 5.41
C LEU A 92 20.55 -10.09 5.09
N VAL A 93 20.46 -11.14 4.29
CA VAL A 93 21.59 -11.98 3.92
C VAL A 93 22.20 -11.48 2.62
N ALA A 94 23.48 -11.12 2.65
CA ALA A 94 24.23 -10.79 1.45
C ALA A 94 24.71 -12.08 0.76
N GLU A 95 24.44 -12.19 -0.54
CA GLU A 95 24.83 -13.32 -1.38
C GLU A 95 26.18 -13.05 -2.09
N ASP A 96 26.83 -14.11 -2.57
CA ASP A 96 28.15 -14.06 -3.24
C ASP A 96 28.15 -13.19 -4.52
N ASP A 97 26.98 -12.98 -5.13
CA ASP A 97 26.79 -12.17 -6.33
C ASP A 97 26.49 -10.68 -6.05
N SER A 98 26.70 -10.24 -4.80
CA SER A 98 26.40 -8.87 -4.33
C SER A 98 24.92 -8.52 -4.33
N THR A 99 24.04 -9.52 -4.33
CA THR A 99 22.60 -9.34 -4.09
C THR A 99 22.27 -9.51 -2.61
N VAL A 100 21.08 -9.04 -2.20
CA VAL A 100 20.57 -9.21 -0.84
C VAL A 100 19.32 -10.08 -0.90
N GLN A 101 19.29 -11.11 -0.08
CA GLN A 101 18.11 -11.92 0.19
C GLN A 101 17.51 -11.53 1.54
N VAL A 102 16.17 -11.45 1.58
CA VAL A 102 15.42 -11.31 2.83
C VAL A 102 14.94 -12.70 3.25
N VAL A 103 15.33 -13.14 4.44
CA VAL A 103 14.99 -14.46 5.02
C VAL A 103 14.18 -14.30 6.30
N GLU A 104 13.56 -15.38 6.76
CA GLU A 104 12.81 -15.38 8.04
C GLU A 104 13.73 -15.07 9.23
N PRO A 105 13.19 -14.46 10.30
CA PRO A 105 13.94 -14.24 11.54
C PRO A 105 14.40 -15.56 12.16
N GLN A 106 15.52 -15.51 12.87
CA GLN A 106 16.05 -16.62 13.66
C GLN A 106 15.58 -16.58 15.11
N ASP A 107 15.32 -15.38 15.62
CA ASP A 107 14.78 -15.18 16.96
C ASP A 107 13.25 -15.24 16.92
N PRO A 108 12.62 -16.15 17.69
CA PRO A 108 11.18 -16.37 17.61
C PRO A 108 10.35 -15.20 18.20
N ALA A 109 10.97 -14.28 18.94
CA ALA A 109 10.33 -13.02 19.34
C ALA A 109 10.06 -12.08 18.14
N PHE A 110 10.55 -12.44 16.96
CA PHE A 110 10.40 -11.67 15.73
C PHE A 110 9.61 -12.44 14.68
N ALA A 111 8.80 -11.71 13.92
CA ALA A 111 8.11 -12.25 12.76
C ALA A 111 8.25 -11.32 11.57
N LEU A 112 8.49 -11.89 10.39
CA LEU A 112 8.59 -11.17 9.15
C LEU A 112 7.32 -11.37 8.34
N LYS A 113 6.59 -10.28 8.12
CA LYS A 113 5.42 -10.29 7.25
C LYS A 113 5.81 -9.79 5.87
N ARG A 114 5.65 -10.64 4.85
CA ARG A 114 5.81 -10.22 3.46
C ARG A 114 4.62 -9.37 3.02
N GLY A 115 4.90 -8.13 2.65
CA GLY A 115 3.93 -7.17 2.14
C GLY A 115 3.64 -7.33 0.64
N ALA A 116 2.78 -6.43 0.14
CA ALA A 116 2.42 -6.36 -1.26
C ALA A 116 3.62 -5.94 -2.14
N THR A 117 3.63 -6.42 -3.38
CA THR A 117 4.54 -5.90 -4.40
C THR A 117 3.85 -4.75 -5.12
N PHE A 118 4.46 -3.56 -5.15
CA PHE A 118 3.84 -2.37 -5.76
C PHE A 118 4.82 -1.53 -6.58
N GLN A 119 4.27 -0.58 -7.34
CA GLN A 119 5.05 0.35 -8.17
C GLN A 119 5.23 1.69 -7.45
N ALA A 120 6.46 2.18 -7.36
CA ALA A 120 6.76 3.56 -6.97
C ALA A 120 7.79 4.19 -7.93
N GLU A 121 7.97 5.51 -7.86
CA GLU A 121 8.96 6.24 -8.66
C GLU A 121 10.39 5.83 -8.29
N ASP A 122 10.67 5.77 -6.98
CA ASP A 122 11.96 5.42 -6.39
C ASP A 122 11.78 4.69 -5.03
N MET A 123 12.88 4.24 -4.43
CA MET A 123 12.85 3.54 -3.13
C MET A 123 12.38 4.44 -1.99
N SER A 124 12.77 5.71 -1.97
CA SER A 124 12.37 6.62 -0.89
C SER A 124 10.86 6.87 -0.88
N THR A 125 10.24 6.98 -2.05
CA THR A 125 8.77 7.07 -2.20
C THR A 125 8.09 5.79 -1.74
N ALA A 126 8.66 4.62 -2.08
CA ALA A 126 8.15 3.33 -1.61
C ALA A 126 8.26 3.18 -0.08
N THR A 127 9.39 3.59 0.49
CA THR A 127 9.63 3.56 1.94
C THR A 127 8.68 4.50 2.68
N LEU A 128 8.51 5.73 2.18
CA LEU A 128 7.58 6.69 2.79
C LEU A 128 6.14 6.16 2.78
N ALA A 129 5.69 5.58 1.66
CA ALA A 129 4.36 4.99 1.55
C ALA A 129 4.12 3.90 2.61
N MET A 130 5.16 3.13 2.94
CA MET A 130 5.08 2.05 3.93
C MET A 130 5.25 2.51 5.38
N VAL A 131 6.01 3.58 5.62
CA VAL A 131 6.12 4.20 6.95
C VAL A 131 4.82 4.92 7.31
N GLN A 132 4.25 5.68 6.36
CA GLN A 132 2.95 6.34 6.55
C GLN A 132 1.81 5.35 6.76
N ASP A 133 1.94 4.11 6.27
CA ASP A 133 0.98 3.01 6.55
C ASP A 133 0.73 2.77 8.06
N SER A 134 1.68 3.11 8.96
CA SER A 134 1.47 3.02 10.42
C SER A 134 0.78 4.22 11.07
N GLN A 135 0.37 5.22 10.28
CA GLN A 135 -0.45 6.31 10.78
C GLN A 135 -1.91 6.08 10.43
N ASP A 136 -2.80 6.79 11.13
CA ASP A 136 -4.21 6.88 10.77
C ASP A 136 -4.43 7.31 9.29
N SER A 137 -3.38 7.71 8.56
CA SER A 137 -3.36 8.04 7.13
C SER A 137 -2.21 7.39 6.34
N ALA A 138 -2.51 6.87 5.15
CA ALA A 138 -1.56 6.32 4.19
C ALA A 138 -1.44 7.19 2.91
N LEU A 139 -0.39 6.97 2.12
CA LEU A 139 -0.22 7.63 0.82
C LEU A 139 -0.89 6.83 -0.29
N TYR A 140 -1.93 7.41 -0.88
CA TYR A 140 -2.71 6.82 -1.96
C TYR A 140 -2.24 7.32 -3.31
N THR A 141 -2.01 6.39 -4.24
CA THR A 141 -1.86 6.75 -5.65
C THR A 141 -3.24 6.99 -6.23
N THR A 142 -3.48 8.18 -6.78
CA THR A 142 -4.77 8.50 -7.39
C THR A 142 -4.62 8.73 -8.89
N PHE A 143 -5.67 8.40 -9.63
CA PHE A 143 -5.75 8.65 -11.07
C PHE A 143 -7.20 8.81 -11.47
N CYS A 144 -7.46 9.42 -12.63
CA CYS A 144 -8.79 9.50 -13.18
C CYS A 144 -8.87 8.83 -14.55
N ILE A 145 -10.07 8.41 -14.91
CA ILE A 145 -10.40 8.09 -16.30
C ILE A 145 -11.11 9.29 -16.88
N GLU A 146 -10.57 9.82 -17.97
CA GLU A 146 -11.23 10.84 -18.76
C GLU A 146 -12.02 10.22 -19.91
N PHE A 147 -13.15 10.86 -20.26
CA PHE A 147 -13.93 10.55 -21.45
C PHE A 147 -13.77 11.66 -22.49
N ARG A 148 -13.50 11.25 -23.74
CA ARG A 148 -13.44 12.09 -24.93
C ARG A 148 -14.70 11.84 -25.79
N PRO A 149 -15.70 12.73 -25.76
CA PRO A 149 -16.94 12.54 -26.49
C PRO A 149 -16.77 12.54 -28.01
N ASN A 150 -15.85 13.36 -28.51
CA ASN A 150 -15.55 13.51 -29.94
C ASN A 150 -14.06 13.27 -30.16
N LEU A 151 -13.71 12.22 -30.90
CA LEU A 151 -12.33 11.85 -31.19
C LEU A 151 -11.57 12.90 -32.02
N ALA A 152 -12.28 13.77 -32.73
CA ALA A 152 -11.69 14.87 -33.49
C ALA A 152 -11.42 16.14 -32.65
N SER A 153 -11.77 16.12 -31.36
CA SER A 153 -11.53 17.21 -30.41
C SER A 153 -10.60 16.74 -29.30
N ASP A 154 -9.73 17.63 -28.82
CA ASP A 154 -8.90 17.36 -27.65
C ASP A 154 -9.67 17.49 -26.33
N PHE A 155 -10.92 17.95 -26.38
CA PHE A 155 -11.77 18.08 -25.20
C PHE A 155 -12.08 16.72 -24.58
N ALA A 156 -11.66 16.54 -23.33
CA ALA A 156 -11.95 15.39 -22.49
C ALA A 156 -12.22 15.87 -21.06
N PHE A 157 -12.94 15.05 -20.28
CA PHE A 157 -13.24 15.36 -18.88
C PHE A 157 -13.27 14.10 -18.02
N PRO A 158 -12.92 14.20 -16.72
CA PRO A 158 -12.96 13.06 -15.80
C PRO A 158 -14.37 12.46 -15.70
N VAL A 159 -14.48 11.13 -15.78
CA VAL A 159 -15.73 10.37 -15.59
C VAL A 159 -15.63 9.35 -14.46
N ALA A 160 -14.44 9.09 -13.96
CA ALA A 160 -14.22 8.32 -12.75
C ALA A 160 -12.89 8.72 -12.10
N VAL A 161 -12.81 8.61 -10.79
CA VAL A 161 -11.58 8.80 -10.00
C VAL A 161 -11.33 7.52 -9.23
N PHE A 162 -10.07 7.11 -9.17
CA PHE A 162 -9.65 5.90 -8.48
C PHE A 162 -8.55 6.24 -7.48
N ALA A 163 -8.59 5.55 -6.35
CA ALA A 163 -7.51 5.51 -5.37
C ALA A 163 -7.02 4.07 -5.26
N PHE A 164 -5.72 3.88 -5.51
CA PHE A 164 -5.03 2.65 -5.26
C PHE A 164 -4.48 2.69 -3.85
N ASP A 165 -4.93 1.74 -3.04
CA ASP A 165 -4.40 1.46 -1.72
C ASP A 165 -3.23 0.48 -1.88
N PRO A 166 -1.97 0.95 -1.79
CA PRO A 166 -0.82 0.08 -1.96
C PRO A 166 -0.71 -0.97 -0.85
N ARG A 167 -1.34 -0.75 0.30
CA ARG A 167 -1.24 -1.58 1.51
C ARG A 167 -1.89 -2.94 1.31
N VAL A 168 -3.10 -2.92 0.75
CA VAL A 168 -3.91 -4.12 0.49
C VAL A 168 -3.91 -4.51 -0.99
N GLY A 169 -3.17 -3.76 -1.83
CA GLY A 169 -3.17 -3.95 -3.28
C GLY A 169 -4.55 -3.77 -3.91
N ARG A 170 -5.45 -3.00 -3.28
CA ARG A 170 -6.82 -2.82 -3.74
C ARG A 170 -7.01 -1.47 -4.39
N LEU A 171 -7.88 -1.47 -5.40
CA LEU A 171 -8.29 -0.26 -6.08
C LEU A 171 -9.74 0.06 -5.74
N SER A 172 -9.98 1.26 -5.22
CA SER A 172 -11.32 1.81 -5.03
C SER A 172 -11.59 2.85 -6.12
N GLY A 173 -12.82 2.87 -6.64
CA GLY A 173 -13.22 3.76 -7.71
C GLY A 173 -14.54 4.47 -7.42
N HIS A 174 -14.62 5.74 -7.79
CA HIS A 174 -15.82 6.56 -7.73
C HIS A 174 -16.19 7.03 -9.14
N MET A 175 -17.42 6.72 -9.57
CA MET A 175 -17.93 7.04 -10.91
C MET A 175 -18.70 8.37 -10.91
N LEU A 176 -18.36 9.25 -11.84
CA LEU A 176 -18.98 10.56 -12.03
C LEU A 176 -19.95 10.51 -13.21
N ILE A 177 -21.08 9.81 -13.07
CA ILE A 177 -22.03 9.55 -14.18
C ILE A 177 -23.23 10.50 -14.13
N ASP A 178 -23.91 10.57 -12.99
CA ASP A 178 -25.17 11.30 -12.88
C ASP A 178 -24.94 12.80 -12.68
N ASP A 179 -24.16 13.16 -11.67
CA ASP A 179 -23.79 14.54 -11.34
C ASP A 179 -22.29 14.77 -11.53
N ASN A 180 -21.87 14.85 -12.80
CA ASN A 180 -20.47 15.09 -13.14
C ASN A 180 -20.19 16.60 -13.23
N PRO A 181 -19.43 17.19 -12.31
CA PRO A 181 -19.16 18.63 -12.30
C PRO A 181 -18.24 19.08 -13.44
N PHE A 182 -17.54 18.14 -14.10
CA PHE A 182 -16.62 18.39 -15.20
C PHE A 182 -17.26 18.18 -16.57
N ALA A 183 -18.43 17.54 -16.61
CA ALA A 183 -19.08 17.22 -17.87
C ALA A 183 -19.64 18.47 -18.55
N PRO A 184 -19.47 18.60 -19.87
CA PRO A 184 -20.10 19.69 -20.60
C PRO A 184 -21.63 19.52 -20.61
N PRO A 185 -22.40 20.60 -20.80
CA PRO A 185 -23.86 20.52 -20.93
C PRO A 185 -24.35 19.58 -22.04
N THR A 186 -23.49 19.27 -23.02
CA THR A 186 -23.75 18.35 -24.12
C THR A 186 -23.61 16.87 -23.75
N PHE A 187 -23.21 16.54 -22.52
CA PHE A 187 -23.03 15.16 -22.05
C PHE A 187 -24.38 14.46 -21.90
N ASN A 188 -24.78 13.79 -22.97
CA ASN A 188 -26.14 13.27 -23.13
C ASN A 188 -26.30 11.87 -22.55
N ARG A 189 -27.56 11.42 -22.48
CA ARG A 189 -27.94 10.11 -21.92
C ARG A 189 -27.24 8.92 -22.60
N ALA A 190 -27.02 8.97 -23.91
CA ALA A 190 -26.34 7.89 -24.64
C ALA A 190 -24.86 7.81 -24.26
N GLN A 191 -24.19 8.95 -24.14
CA GLN A 191 -22.81 9.03 -23.66
C GLN A 191 -22.69 8.59 -22.21
N LYS A 192 -23.61 9.02 -21.33
CA LYS A 192 -23.68 8.53 -19.94
C LYS A 192 -23.79 7.01 -19.88
N HIS A 193 -24.63 6.41 -20.72
CA HIS A 193 -24.79 4.96 -20.76
C HIS A 193 -23.53 4.23 -21.27
N LEU A 194 -22.85 4.79 -22.27
CA LEU A 194 -21.58 4.28 -22.78
C LEU A 194 -20.48 4.33 -21.71
N VAL A 195 -20.36 5.45 -21.00
CA VAL A 195 -19.42 5.62 -19.88
C VAL A 195 -19.74 4.62 -18.76
N ALA A 196 -21.00 4.56 -18.32
CA ALA A 196 -21.43 3.67 -17.25
C ALA A 196 -21.11 2.20 -17.55
N ARG A 197 -21.43 1.74 -18.78
CA ARG A 197 -21.11 0.38 -19.22
C ARG A 197 -19.61 0.12 -19.14
N ARG A 198 -18.79 1.06 -19.63
CA ARG A 198 -17.34 0.90 -19.64
C ARG A 198 -16.75 0.87 -18.23
N MET A 199 -17.20 1.74 -17.34
CA MET A 199 -16.71 1.78 -15.96
C MET A 199 -17.10 0.51 -15.20
N ASN A 200 -18.31 -0.01 -15.42
CA ASN A 200 -18.72 -1.30 -14.85
C ASN A 200 -17.85 -2.46 -15.33
N ASP A 201 -17.48 -2.49 -16.62
CA ASP A 201 -16.57 -3.52 -17.14
C ASP A 201 -15.17 -3.45 -16.48
N ILE A 202 -14.68 -2.23 -16.22
CA ILE A 202 -13.41 -1.99 -15.53
C ILE A 202 -13.49 -2.44 -14.07
N LEU A 203 -14.54 -2.04 -13.35
CA LEU A 203 -14.77 -2.46 -11.97
C LEU A 203 -14.89 -3.98 -11.84
N ALA A 204 -15.64 -4.63 -12.73
CA ALA A 204 -15.73 -6.09 -12.76
C ALA A 204 -14.37 -6.77 -13.02
N SER A 205 -13.51 -6.15 -13.83
CA SER A 205 -12.16 -6.66 -14.13
C SER A 205 -11.20 -6.50 -12.95
N ILE A 206 -11.33 -5.41 -12.18
CA ILE A 206 -10.56 -5.16 -10.94
C ILE A 206 -10.85 -6.23 -9.89
N HIS A 207 -12.12 -6.62 -9.72
CA HIS A 207 -12.53 -7.61 -8.74
C HIS A 207 -12.18 -9.07 -9.11
N ALA A 208 -11.73 -9.32 -10.35
CA ALA A 208 -11.51 -10.66 -10.89
C ALA A 208 -10.04 -11.13 -10.85
N GLU A 209 -9.16 -10.46 -10.09
CA GLU A 209 -7.72 -10.80 -9.92
C GLU A 209 -6.98 -11.11 -11.24
N ARG A 210 -7.29 -10.38 -12.31
CA ARG A 210 -6.67 -10.62 -13.62
C ARG A 210 -5.24 -10.08 -13.67
N THR A 211 -4.32 -10.85 -14.24
CA THR A 211 -2.90 -10.50 -14.48
C THR A 211 -2.68 -9.35 -15.47
N ILE A 212 -3.74 -8.86 -16.15
CA ILE A 212 -3.66 -7.77 -17.12
C ILE A 212 -4.35 -6.55 -16.51
N SER A 213 -3.64 -5.42 -16.42
CA SER A 213 -4.20 -4.17 -15.89
C SER A 213 -5.48 -3.79 -16.65
N PRO A 214 -6.60 -3.51 -15.94
CA PRO A 214 -7.88 -3.19 -16.57
C PRO A 214 -7.84 -1.84 -17.32
N PHE A 215 -6.77 -1.06 -17.13
CA PHE A 215 -6.54 0.24 -17.75
C PHE A 215 -5.73 0.16 -19.06
N THR A 216 -5.21 -1.02 -19.43
CA THR A 216 -4.35 -1.18 -20.61
C THR A 216 -5.10 -1.03 -21.94
N ASN A 217 -6.41 -1.27 -21.95
CA ASN A 217 -7.23 -1.31 -23.17
C ASN A 217 -8.50 -0.46 -23.05
N LEU A 218 -8.41 0.78 -22.56
CA LEU A 218 -9.58 1.63 -22.28
C LEU A 218 -10.44 1.97 -23.51
N GLY A 219 -9.85 1.90 -24.72
CA GLY A 219 -10.48 2.28 -25.98
C GLY A 219 -10.18 3.73 -26.35
N PRO A 220 -10.50 4.18 -27.58
CA PRO A 220 -10.04 5.46 -28.10
C PRO A 220 -10.70 6.68 -27.45
N GLN A 221 -11.85 6.49 -26.81
CA GLN A 221 -12.61 7.56 -26.15
C GLN A 221 -12.27 7.71 -24.66
N PHE A 222 -11.37 6.88 -24.13
CA PHE A 222 -11.04 6.87 -22.71
C PHE A 222 -9.53 6.90 -22.53
N ARG A 223 -9.07 7.70 -21.58
CA ARG A 223 -7.65 7.70 -21.17
C ARG A 223 -7.54 7.66 -19.66
N SER A 224 -6.50 7.02 -19.16
CA SER A 224 -6.10 7.13 -17.76
C SER A 224 -5.15 8.30 -17.62
N GLU A 225 -5.37 9.16 -16.63
CA GLU A 225 -4.51 10.29 -16.28
C GLU A 225 -4.09 10.17 -14.82
N GLY A 226 -2.79 10.22 -14.56
CA GLY A 226 -2.26 10.24 -13.19
C GLY A 226 -2.63 11.54 -12.47
N LEU A 227 -3.02 11.44 -11.22
CA LEU A 227 -3.21 12.58 -10.33
C LEU A 227 -2.10 12.57 -9.26
N PRO A 228 -1.88 13.68 -8.55
CA PRO A 228 -0.97 13.68 -7.41
C PRO A 228 -1.36 12.60 -6.40
N SER A 229 -0.36 11.94 -5.82
CA SER A 229 -0.60 11.08 -4.66
C SER A 229 -1.08 11.92 -3.47
N VAL A 230 -1.98 11.37 -2.67
CA VAL A 230 -2.60 12.08 -1.53
C VAL A 230 -2.45 11.27 -0.25
N GLU A 231 -2.19 11.96 0.85
CA GLU A 231 -2.19 11.35 2.18
C GLU A 231 -3.63 11.34 2.70
N ALA A 232 -4.18 10.17 3.00
CA ALA A 232 -5.57 9.99 3.40
C ALA A 232 -5.76 8.82 4.36
N VAL A 233 -6.85 8.84 5.12
CA VAL A 233 -7.13 7.81 6.15
C VAL A 233 -7.73 6.52 5.58
N ASP A 234 -8.39 6.63 4.44
CA ASP A 234 -8.99 5.51 3.72
C ASP A 234 -9.12 5.86 2.22
N PRO A 235 -9.44 4.88 1.35
CA PRO A 235 -9.56 5.11 -0.08
C PRO A 235 -10.67 6.11 -0.48
N HIS A 236 -11.73 6.25 0.34
CA HIS A 236 -12.80 7.22 0.07
C HIS A 236 -12.31 8.64 0.35
N HIS A 237 -11.62 8.86 1.46
CA HIS A 237 -10.98 10.13 1.77
C HIS A 237 -9.94 10.51 0.70
N ALA A 238 -9.16 9.54 0.19
CA ALA A 238 -8.24 9.77 -0.92
C ALA A 238 -8.95 10.24 -2.20
N ILE A 239 -10.08 9.61 -2.54
CA ILE A 239 -10.91 9.99 -3.69
C ILE A 239 -11.46 11.41 -3.51
N ASP A 240 -11.97 11.75 -2.33
CA ASP A 240 -12.52 13.07 -2.05
C ASP A 240 -11.46 14.17 -2.22
N GLN A 241 -10.25 13.96 -1.70
CA GLN A 241 -9.13 14.89 -1.90
C GLN A 241 -8.72 15.01 -3.38
N ALA A 242 -8.70 13.89 -4.12
CA ALA A 242 -8.41 13.91 -5.55
C ALA A 242 -9.50 14.65 -6.36
N LEU A 243 -10.77 14.52 -5.96
CA LEU A 243 -11.88 15.27 -6.54
C LEU A 243 -11.76 16.77 -6.26
N GLU A 244 -11.40 17.17 -5.05
CA GLU A 244 -11.15 18.58 -4.72
C GLU A 244 -10.01 19.16 -5.56
N TYR A 245 -8.90 18.42 -5.72
CA TYR A 245 -7.80 18.81 -6.58
C TYR A 245 -8.26 19.02 -8.02
N LEU A 246 -9.02 18.07 -8.58
CA LEU A 246 -9.56 18.17 -9.94
C LEU A 246 -10.49 19.37 -10.10
N GLN A 247 -11.35 19.66 -9.11
CA GLN A 247 -12.24 20.82 -9.14
C GLN A 247 -11.46 22.13 -9.18
N ARG A 248 -10.42 22.27 -8.35
CA ARG A 248 -9.56 23.47 -8.35
C ARG A 248 -8.85 23.63 -9.70
N TRP A 249 -8.24 22.56 -10.20
CA TRP A 249 -7.53 22.57 -11.48
C TRP A 249 -8.43 22.90 -12.68
N TRP A 250 -9.66 22.36 -12.69
CA TRP A 250 -10.64 22.67 -13.75
C TRP A 250 -11.18 24.09 -13.65
N ALA A 251 -11.36 24.62 -12.43
CA ALA A 251 -11.77 26.02 -12.23
C ALA A 251 -10.70 26.98 -12.76
N GLU A 252 -9.42 26.71 -12.51
CA GLU A 252 -8.30 27.52 -13.03
C GLU A 252 -8.16 27.47 -14.56
N ARG A 253 -8.53 26.36 -15.19
CA ARG A 253 -8.56 26.23 -16.66
C ARG A 253 -9.74 26.94 -17.32
N ALA A 254 -10.81 27.20 -16.57
CA ALA A 254 -12.00 27.87 -17.06
C ALA A 254 -11.97 29.41 -16.89
N SER A 255 -11.03 29.93 -16.08
CA SER A 255 -10.73 31.36 -15.90
C SER A 255 -9.72 31.88 -16.91
#